data_AF-A0A103QKM3-F1
#
_entry.id   AF-A0A103QKM3-F1
#
_cell.length_a   1.000
_cell.length_b   1.000
_cell.length_c   1.000
_cell.angle_alpha   90.00
_cell.angle_beta   90.00
_cell.angle_gamma   90.00
#
_symmetry.space_group_name_H-M   'P 1'
#
loop_
_entity.id
_entity.type
_entity.pdbx_description
1 polymer ?
#
loop_
_entity_poly.entity_id
_entity_poly.type
_entity_poly.pdbx_seq_one_letter_code
_entity_poly.pdbx_strand_id
1 'polypeptide(L)'
;MLDGICDEAIKLLSDKRVPRRVFSILRQMKPFRQIDAAHAMINLDNYSGKFALALLETTPEDQLADTVEKRQEKSGTIEAIQRLERELAVLQADTKLLEENYGPDSLKLVVIKTYVASLLDNARVVRWLAQFRSDYLQQLQLIAEVKTLAVGNSDR
;
A
#
# COMPACT_ATOMS: atom_id res chain seq x y z
N MET A 1 -8.85 -42.47 -14.49
CA MET A 1 -7.42 -42.08 -14.55
C MET A 1 -7.20 -40.67 -15.13
N LEU A 2 -8.23 -40.02 -15.69
CA LEU A 2 -8.21 -38.61 -16.11
C LEU A 2 -9.34 -37.82 -15.41
N ASP A 3 -9.69 -38.22 -14.19
CA ASP A 3 -10.82 -37.69 -13.45
C ASP A 3 -10.64 -36.17 -13.27
N GLY A 4 -11.63 -35.36 -13.64
CA GLY A 4 -11.51 -33.89 -13.64
C GLY A 4 -10.94 -33.25 -14.91
N ILE A 5 -10.65 -34.03 -15.97
CA ILE A 5 -10.47 -33.52 -17.33
C ILE A 5 -11.73 -33.84 -18.14
N CYS A 6 -12.23 -32.87 -18.92
CA CYS A 6 -13.39 -33.10 -19.76
C CYS A 6 -13.05 -34.00 -20.95
N ASP A 7 -14.01 -34.84 -21.34
CA ASP A 7 -13.80 -35.85 -22.39
C ASP A 7 -13.34 -35.24 -23.72
N GLU A 8 -13.80 -34.02 -24.02
CA GLU A 8 -13.42 -33.33 -25.25
C GLU A 8 -11.95 -32.90 -25.26
N ALA A 9 -11.43 -32.37 -24.14
CA ALA A 9 -10.01 -32.08 -24.02
C ALA A 9 -9.15 -33.35 -24.08
N ILE A 10 -9.66 -34.49 -23.59
CA ILE A 10 -8.98 -35.79 -23.70
C ILE A 10 -8.89 -36.22 -25.16
N LYS A 11 -9.99 -36.14 -25.92
CA LYS A 11 -10.02 -36.49 -27.35
C LYS A 11 -9.09 -35.61 -28.17
N LEU A 12 -9.09 -34.30 -27.91
CA LEU A 12 -8.20 -33.36 -28.62
C LEU A 12 -6.71 -33.69 -28.43
N LEU A 13 -6.35 -34.23 -27.26
CA LEU A 13 -4.96 -34.52 -26.89
C LEU A 13 -4.57 -36.01 -27.04
N SER A 14 -5.51 -36.91 -27.40
CA SER A 14 -5.28 -38.36 -27.39
C SER A 14 -4.19 -38.80 -28.36
N ASP A 15 -4.10 -38.14 -29.51
CA ASP A 15 -3.21 -38.51 -30.60
C ASP A 15 -1.85 -37.81 -30.49
N LYS A 16 -1.61 -37.09 -29.38
CA LYS A 16 -0.43 -36.24 -29.16
C LYS A 16 0.43 -36.78 -28.02
N ARG A 17 1.74 -36.56 -28.09
CA ARG A 17 2.68 -36.91 -27.01
C ARG A 17 2.62 -35.87 -25.90
N VAL A 18 1.64 -36.00 -25.01
CA VAL A 18 1.41 -35.06 -23.91
C VAL A 18 2.00 -35.58 -22.59
N PRO A 19 2.89 -34.84 -21.93
CA PRO A 19 3.38 -35.19 -20.60
C PRO A 19 2.26 -35.22 -19.56
N ARG A 20 2.30 -36.19 -18.64
CA ARG A 20 1.30 -36.33 -17.56
C ARG A 20 1.05 -35.05 -16.75
N ARG A 21 2.10 -34.25 -16.53
CA ARG A 21 2.03 -32.97 -15.80
C ARG A 21 1.05 -31.98 -16.43
N VAL A 22 0.87 -32.01 -17.75
CA VAL A 22 -0.07 -31.14 -18.46
C VAL A 22 -1.50 -31.40 -18.00
N PHE A 23 -1.90 -32.67 -17.88
CA PHE A 23 -3.23 -33.02 -17.38
C PHE A 23 -3.42 -32.60 -15.91
N SER A 24 -2.38 -32.65 -15.08
CA SER A 24 -2.46 -32.11 -13.71
C SER A 24 -2.68 -30.60 -13.68
N ILE A 25 -2.23 -29.87 -14.70
CA ILE A 25 -2.41 -28.43 -14.84
C ILE A 25 -3.80 -28.12 -15.41
N LEU A 26 -4.22 -28.81 -16.47
CA LEU A 26 -5.55 -28.62 -17.07
C LEU A 26 -6.68 -28.91 -16.06
N ARG A 27 -6.50 -29.86 -15.13
CA ARG A 27 -7.48 -30.15 -14.06
C ARG A 27 -7.76 -28.94 -13.14
N GLN A 28 -6.87 -27.95 -13.12
CA GLN A 28 -7.05 -26.71 -12.36
C GLN A 28 -7.95 -25.69 -13.06
N MET A 29 -8.43 -25.99 -14.27
CA MET A 29 -9.35 -25.19 -15.07
C MET A 29 -10.72 -25.87 -15.16
N LYS A 30 -11.78 -25.09 -15.39
CA LYS A 30 -13.13 -25.60 -15.71
C LYS A 30 -13.17 -26.26 -17.10
N PRO A 31 -14.16 -27.13 -17.38
CA PRO A 31 -14.23 -27.93 -18.61
C PRO A 31 -14.09 -27.13 -19.91
N PHE A 32 -14.73 -25.97 -20.03
CA PHE A 32 -14.67 -25.15 -21.24
C PHE A 32 -13.24 -24.61 -21.47
N ARG A 33 -12.62 -24.09 -20.42
CA ARG A 33 -11.24 -23.57 -20.48
C ARG A 33 -10.21 -24.66 -20.79
N GLN A 34 -10.43 -25.89 -20.33
CA GLN A 34 -9.58 -27.04 -20.69
C GLN A 34 -9.58 -27.31 -22.20
N ILE A 35 -10.73 -27.18 -22.85
CA ILE A 35 -10.88 -27.35 -24.31
C ILE A 35 -10.12 -26.24 -25.03
N ASP A 36 -10.30 -24.98 -24.63
CA ASP A 36 -9.58 -23.84 -25.22
C ASP A 36 -8.06 -23.96 -25.05
N ALA A 37 -7.61 -24.40 -23.87
CA ALA A 37 -6.20 -24.65 -23.60
C ALA A 37 -5.65 -25.79 -24.49
N ALA A 38 -6.41 -26.87 -24.68
CA ALA A 38 -6.04 -27.96 -25.59
C ALA A 38 -5.93 -27.47 -27.03
N HIS A 39 -6.88 -26.66 -27.51
CA HIS A 39 -6.80 -26.04 -28.84
C HIS A 39 -5.57 -25.13 -28.97
N ALA A 40 -5.26 -24.30 -27.97
CA ALA A 40 -4.07 -23.46 -27.97
C ALA A 40 -2.78 -24.29 -28.06
N MET A 41 -2.69 -25.40 -27.32
CA MET A 41 -1.55 -26.33 -27.37
C MET A 41 -1.40 -26.99 -28.73
N ILE A 42 -2.51 -27.37 -29.39
CA ILE A 42 -2.51 -27.96 -30.73
C ILE A 42 -2.10 -26.93 -31.78
N ASN A 43 -2.66 -25.73 -31.72
CA ASN A 43 -2.40 -24.67 -32.70
C ASN A 43 -0.93 -24.23 -32.69
N LEU A 44 -0.28 -24.27 -31.53
CA LEU A 44 1.13 -23.89 -31.36
C LEU A 44 2.09 -25.09 -31.36
N ASP A 45 1.58 -26.32 -31.56
CA ASP A 45 2.30 -27.58 -31.44
C ASP A 45 3.20 -27.65 -30.19
N ASN A 46 2.69 -27.16 -29.05
CA ASN A 46 3.43 -27.03 -27.79
C ASN A 46 2.67 -27.67 -26.63
N TYR A 47 3.07 -28.89 -26.30
CA TYR A 47 2.51 -29.68 -25.20
C TYR A 47 3.38 -29.65 -23.94
N SER A 48 4.24 -28.62 -23.80
CA SER A 48 5.13 -28.54 -22.65
C SER A 48 4.37 -28.18 -21.36
N GLY A 49 4.83 -28.73 -20.23
CA GLY A 49 4.28 -28.36 -18.93
C GLY A 49 4.44 -26.86 -18.62
N LYS A 50 5.47 -26.20 -19.15
CA LYS A 50 5.67 -24.74 -19.03
C LYS A 50 4.57 -23.97 -19.76
N PHE A 51 4.23 -24.39 -20.97
CA PHE A 51 3.17 -23.74 -21.73
C PHE A 51 1.79 -23.95 -21.10
N ALA A 52 1.52 -25.16 -20.59
CA ALA A 52 0.32 -25.44 -19.81
C ALA A 52 0.23 -24.56 -18.54
N LEU A 53 1.35 -24.35 -17.83
CA LEU A 53 1.41 -23.45 -16.67
C LEU A 53 1.12 -22.01 -17.07
N ALA A 54 1.71 -21.51 -18.15
CA ALA A 54 1.43 -20.17 -18.64
C ALA A 54 -0.05 -19.97 -18.97
N LEU A 55 -0.68 -20.96 -19.61
CA LEU A 55 -2.12 -20.94 -19.89
C LEU A 55 -2.96 -20.92 -18.60
N LEU A 56 -2.51 -21.57 -17.52
CA LEU A 56 -3.16 -21.55 -16.21
C LEU A 56 -3.01 -20.19 -15.52
N GLU A 57 -1.81 -19.60 -15.56
CA GLU A 57 -1.53 -18.29 -14.95
C GLU A 57 -2.33 -17.16 -15.61
N THR A 58 -2.65 -17.29 -16.90
CA THR A 58 -3.50 -16.32 -17.62
C THR A 58 -4.98 -16.71 -17.65
N THR A 59 -5.41 -17.72 -16.88
CA THR A 59 -6.81 -18.13 -16.83
C THR A 59 -7.59 -17.23 -15.87
N PRO A 60 -8.73 -16.64 -16.30
CA PRO A 60 -9.62 -15.89 -15.42
C PRO A 60 -10.14 -16.73 -14.23
N GLU A 61 -10.36 -16.10 -13.08
CA GLU A 61 -10.80 -16.79 -11.85
C GLU A 61 -12.10 -17.57 -12.05
N ASP A 62 -13.06 -17.03 -12.81
CA ASP A 62 -14.34 -17.66 -13.12
C ASP A 62 -14.20 -18.95 -13.95
N GLN A 63 -13.03 -19.17 -14.56
CA GLN A 63 -12.68 -20.34 -15.36
C GLN A 63 -11.71 -21.30 -14.65
N LEU A 64 -11.30 -21.00 -13.42
CA LEU A 64 -10.51 -21.90 -12.58
C LEU A 64 -11.40 -22.90 -11.84
N ALA A 65 -10.82 -24.03 -11.44
CA ALA A 65 -11.51 -24.97 -10.56
C ALA A 65 -11.69 -24.36 -9.16
N ASP A 66 -12.82 -24.63 -8.50
CA ASP A 66 -13.23 -24.02 -7.21
C ASP A 66 -12.17 -24.10 -6.10
N THR A 67 -11.30 -25.12 -6.13
CA THR A 67 -10.22 -25.29 -5.15
C THR A 67 -9.06 -24.32 -5.37
N VAL A 68 -8.82 -23.92 -6.62
CA VAL A 68 -7.76 -22.99 -7.03
C VAL A 68 -8.23 -21.55 -6.84
N GLU A 69 -9.48 -21.26 -7.21
CA GLU A 69 -10.16 -19.98 -6.98
C GLU A 69 -10.08 -19.60 -5.48
N LYS A 70 -10.58 -20.47 -4.59
CA LYS A 70 -10.50 -20.27 -3.13
C LYS A 70 -9.09 -20.09 -2.59
N ARG A 71 -8.07 -20.65 -3.25
CA ARG A 71 -6.66 -20.52 -2.84
C ARG A 71 -6.11 -19.16 -3.24
N GLN A 72 -6.43 -18.69 -4.44
CA GLN A 72 -6.01 -17.38 -4.93
C GLN A 72 -6.69 -16.25 -4.16
N GLU A 73 -8.00 -16.34 -3.91
CA GLU A 73 -8.74 -15.37 -3.07
C GLU A 73 -8.10 -15.20 -1.68
N LYS A 74 -7.75 -16.32 -1.03
CA LYS A 74 -7.07 -16.31 0.27
C LYS A 74 -5.68 -15.68 0.19
N SER A 75 -4.91 -15.98 -0.86
CA SER A 75 -3.58 -15.39 -1.07
C SER A 75 -3.69 -13.87 -1.25
N GLY A 76 -4.58 -13.41 -2.14
CA GLY A 76 -4.82 -11.99 -2.38
C GLY A 76 -5.28 -11.25 -1.13
N THR A 77 -6.13 -11.87 -0.31
CA THR A 77 -6.56 -11.31 0.98
C THR A 77 -5.39 -11.15 1.95
N ILE A 78 -4.51 -12.16 2.06
CA ILE A 78 -3.32 -12.09 2.94
C ILE A 78 -2.34 -11.01 2.44
N GLU A 79 -2.11 -10.91 1.14
CA GLU A 79 -1.24 -9.88 0.55
C GLU A 79 -1.79 -8.47 0.79
N ALA A 80 -3.11 -8.29 0.67
CA ALA A 80 -3.77 -7.03 0.99
C ALA A 80 -3.61 -6.65 2.47
N ILE A 81 -3.80 -7.61 3.39
CA ILE A 81 -3.61 -7.38 4.83
C ILE A 81 -2.16 -7.01 5.14
N GLN A 82 -1.18 -7.74 4.60
CA GLN A 82 0.24 -7.42 4.83
C GLN A 82 0.63 -6.04 4.30
N ARG A 83 0.03 -5.62 3.18
CA ARG A 83 0.24 -4.27 2.66
C ARG A 83 -0.34 -3.22 3.61
N LEU A 84 -1.57 -3.43 4.08
CA LEU A 84 -2.22 -2.54 5.04
C LEU A 84 -1.45 -2.47 6.37
N GLU A 85 -0.94 -3.59 6.88
CA GLU A 85 -0.11 -3.63 8.09
C GLU A 85 1.17 -2.79 7.95
N ARG A 86 1.83 -2.85 6.78
CA ARG A 86 3.01 -2.00 6.50
C ARG A 86 2.66 -0.53 6.42
N GLU A 87 1.58 -0.19 5.71
CA GLU A 87 1.11 1.20 5.59
C GLU A 87 0.73 1.76 6.97
N LEU A 88 0.06 0.97 7.81
CA LEU A 88 -0.28 1.34 9.19
C LEU A 88 0.95 1.53 10.08
N ALA A 89 1.95 0.67 9.98
CA ALA A 89 3.18 0.77 10.76
C ALA A 89 3.96 2.06 10.45
N VAL A 90 4.00 2.48 9.19
CA VAL A 90 4.62 3.75 8.77
C VAL A 90 3.85 4.94 9.37
N LEU A 91 2.52 4.97 9.23
CA LEU A 91 1.69 6.05 9.76
C LEU A 91 1.78 6.19 11.29
N GLN A 92 1.86 5.06 12.00
CA GLN A 92 2.05 5.06 13.45
C GLN A 92 3.41 5.62 13.86
N ALA A 93 4.48 5.30 13.12
CA ALA A 93 5.81 5.82 13.40
C ALA A 93 5.87 7.36 13.22
N ASP A 94 5.28 7.88 12.14
CA ASP A 94 5.22 9.32 11.86
C ASP A 94 4.41 10.08 12.92
N THR A 95 3.27 9.50 13.34
CA THR A 95 2.41 10.09 14.38
C THR A 95 3.14 10.15 15.72
N LYS A 96 3.87 9.09 16.07
CA LYS A 96 4.61 9.02 17.33
C LYS A 96 5.74 10.04 17.40
N LEU A 97 6.47 10.26 16.30
CA LEU A 97 7.51 11.29 16.22
C LEU A 97 6.94 12.71 16.41
N LEU A 98 5.73 12.96 15.93
CA LEU A 98 5.03 14.22 16.14
C LEU A 98 4.60 14.38 17.60
N GLU A 99 4.04 13.33 18.21
CA GLU A 99 3.61 13.33 19.61
C GLU A 99 4.78 13.51 20.59
N GLU A 100 5.92 12.87 20.35
CA GLU A 100 7.11 12.96 21.21
C GLU A 100 7.68 14.39 21.31
N ASN A 101 7.62 15.16 20.22
CA ASN A 101 8.17 16.51 20.17
C ASN A 101 7.14 17.60 20.50
N TYR A 102 5.84 17.33 20.35
CA TYR A 102 4.79 18.31 20.58
C TYR A 102 4.77 18.86 22.02
N GLY A 103 4.94 17.98 23.02
CA GLY A 103 4.98 18.39 24.43
C GLY A 103 6.16 19.31 24.76
N PRO A 104 7.41 18.88 24.53
CA PRO A 104 8.60 19.69 24.75
C PRO A 104 8.60 21.02 23.97
N ASP A 105 8.16 21.04 22.72
CA ASP A 105 8.19 22.24 21.90
C ASP A 105 7.07 23.23 22.26
N SER A 106 5.89 22.73 22.64
CA SER A 106 4.84 23.58 23.22
C SER A 106 5.30 24.25 24.52
N LEU A 107 5.99 23.51 25.40
CA LEU A 107 6.56 24.07 26.62
C LEU A 107 7.64 25.12 26.32
N LYS A 108 8.57 24.83 25.40
CA LYS A 108 9.59 25.81 24.97
C LYS A 108 8.94 27.08 24.42
N LEU A 109 7.89 26.96 23.60
CA LEU A 109 7.18 28.12 23.07
C LEU A 109 6.58 28.96 24.21
N VAL A 110 5.92 28.33 25.19
CA VAL A 110 5.37 29.05 26.36
C VAL A 110 6.48 29.81 27.08
N VAL A 111 7.62 29.16 27.35
CA VAL A 111 8.76 29.80 28.03
C VAL A 111 9.29 30.99 27.22
N ILE A 112 9.50 30.83 25.91
CA ILE A 112 9.99 31.90 25.03
C ILE A 112 9.01 33.06 25.02
N LYS A 113 7.72 32.80 24.83
CA LYS A 113 6.67 33.83 24.81
C LYS A 113 6.59 34.57 26.14
N THR A 114 6.58 33.87 27.27
CA THR A 114 6.54 34.50 28.60
C THR A 114 7.76 35.39 28.83
N TYR A 115 8.95 34.94 28.41
CA TYR A 115 10.15 35.76 28.48
C TYR A 115 10.04 37.01 27.60
N VAL A 116 9.62 36.88 26.35
CA VAL A 116 9.43 38.02 25.44
C VAL A 116 8.39 39.00 26.00
N ALA A 117 7.29 38.52 26.58
CA ALA A 117 6.32 39.38 27.25
C ALA A 117 6.95 40.16 28.41
N SER A 118 7.71 39.49 29.28
CA SER A 118 8.42 40.16 30.38
C SER A 118 9.47 41.18 29.91
N LEU A 119 10.11 40.94 28.76
CA LEU A 119 11.03 41.89 28.14
C LEU A 119 10.29 43.14 27.67
N LEU A 120 9.09 42.97 27.11
CA LEU A 120 8.23 44.05 26.61
C LEU A 120 7.50 44.80 27.73
N ASP A 121 7.38 44.25 28.94
CA ASP A 121 6.89 44.98 30.11
C ASP A 121 7.88 46.08 30.58
N ASN A 122 9.14 46.01 30.14
CA ASN A 122 10.13 47.02 30.45
C ASN A 122 10.02 48.23 29.51
N ALA A 123 9.41 49.31 30.00
CA ALA A 123 9.22 50.55 29.25
C ALA A 123 10.51 51.17 28.68
N ARG A 124 11.68 50.94 29.31
CA ARG A 124 12.97 51.42 28.77
C ARG A 124 13.38 50.65 27.53
N VAL A 125 13.18 49.33 27.55
CA VAL A 125 13.47 48.43 26.42
C VAL A 125 12.54 48.73 25.26
N VAL A 126 11.23 48.86 25.52
CA VAL A 126 10.23 49.21 24.49
C VAL A 126 10.55 50.55 23.84
N ARG A 127 10.88 51.57 24.64
CA ARG A 127 11.23 52.90 24.12
C ARG A 127 12.48 52.87 23.24
N TRP A 128 13.50 52.12 23.66
CA TRP A 128 14.72 51.95 22.87
C TRP A 128 14.43 51.19 21.55
N LEU A 129 13.67 50.10 21.60
CA LEU A 129 13.28 49.34 20.42
C LEU A 129 12.45 50.19 19.45
N ALA A 130 11.48 50.96 19.95
CA ALA A 130 10.67 51.85 19.12
C ALA A 130 11.52 52.94 18.42
N GLN A 131 12.56 53.44 19.09
CA GLN A 131 13.40 54.52 18.57
C GLN A 131 14.44 54.03 17.55
N PHE A 132 15.01 52.84 17.75
CA PHE A 132 16.16 52.37 16.97
C PHE A 132 15.86 51.13 16.11
N ARG A 133 14.85 50.33 16.44
CA ARG A 133 14.56 49.00 15.84
C ARG A 133 13.06 48.67 15.88
N SER A 134 12.23 49.52 15.29
CA SER A 134 10.76 49.38 15.26
C SER A 134 10.30 48.03 14.70
N ASP A 135 11.00 47.51 13.69
CA ASP A 135 10.64 46.26 13.02
C ASP A 135 10.78 45.07 13.99
N TYR A 136 11.82 45.08 14.82
CA TYR A 136 12.02 44.05 15.85
C TYR A 136 10.98 44.16 16.97
N LEU A 137 10.58 45.38 17.35
CA LEU A 137 9.51 45.58 18.32
C LEU A 137 8.20 44.91 17.84
N GLN A 138 7.84 45.13 16.58
CA GLN A 138 6.64 44.55 16.00
C GLN A 138 6.70 43.01 15.97
N GLN A 139 7.86 42.43 15.62
CA GLN A 139 8.03 40.97 15.63
C GLN A 139 7.95 40.38 17.04
N LEU A 140 8.56 41.03 18.03
CA LEU A 140 8.51 40.58 19.42
C LEU A 140 7.09 40.66 20.00
N GLN A 141 6.33 41.70 19.66
CA GLN A 141 4.91 41.81 20.03
C GLN A 141 4.09 40.67 19.43
N LEU A 142 4.32 40.34 18.15
CA LEU A 142 3.66 39.22 17.49
C LEU A 142 4.00 37.87 18.16
N ILE A 143 5.27 37.64 18.50
CA ILE A 143 5.72 36.44 19.22
C ILE A 143 5.07 36.35 20.62
N ALA A 144 4.95 37.46 21.34
CA ALA A 144 4.30 37.51 22.64
C ALA A 144 2.80 37.15 22.56
N GLU A 145 2.16 37.35 21.41
CA GLU A 145 0.74 37.07 21.23
C GLU A 145 0.44 35.62 20.78
N VAL A 146 1.42 34.86 20.29
CA VAL A 146 1.23 33.47 19.82
C VAL A 146 0.58 32.59 20.89
N LYS A 147 -0.61 32.03 20.61
CA LYS A 147 -1.38 31.23 21.59
C LYS A 147 -1.13 29.72 21.49
N THR A 148 -0.83 29.23 20.29
CA THR A 148 -0.68 27.79 20.00
C THR A 148 0.27 27.61 18.81
N LEU A 149 1.12 26.59 18.85
CA LEU A 149 1.77 26.06 17.65
C LEU A 149 0.68 25.43 16.80
N ALA A 150 0.32 26.04 15.67
CA ALA A 150 -0.60 25.41 14.73
C ALA A 150 -0.03 24.04 14.36
N VAL A 151 -0.72 22.96 14.73
CA VAL A 151 -0.43 21.63 14.21
C VAL A 151 -0.62 21.76 12.71
N GLY A 152 0.48 21.67 11.97
CA GLY A 152 0.46 21.79 10.52
C GLY A 152 -0.40 20.68 9.94
N ASN A 153 -1.65 20.99 9.64
CA ASN A 153 -2.40 20.23 8.64
C ASN A 153 -1.67 20.44 7.32
N SER A 154 -0.74 19.54 7.02
CA SER A 154 -0.26 19.34 5.66
C SER A 154 -1.38 18.63 4.91
N ASP A 155 -2.42 19.39 4.54
CA ASP A 155 -3.41 18.96 3.57
C ASP A 155 -2.69 18.77 2.23
N ARG A 156 -2.64 17.51 1.80
CA ARG A 156 -2.42 17.08 0.42
C ARG A 156 -3.75 17.03 -0.29
#